data_AF-A0A3D0FSY0-F1
#
_entry.id   AF-A0A3D0FSY0-F1
#
_cell.length_a   1.000
_cell.length_b   1.000
_cell.length_c   1.000
_cell.angle_alpha   90.00
_cell.angle_beta   90.00
_cell.angle_gamma   90.00
#
_symmetry.space_group_name_H-M   'P 1'
#
loop_
_entity.id
_entity.type
_entity.pdbx_description
1 polymer ?
#
loop_
_entity_poly.entity_id
_entity_poly.type
_entity_poly.pdbx_seq_one_letter_code
_entity_poly.pdbx_strand_id
1 'polypeptide(L)'
;MSETVYVKDVVKALDVITGGRVVKTFADITGGNHFVTMKTSNIPGKSVMELPGLVWGCMEAEVKCLAVLMTLTENAIELAAATGVDALVVHHPIAEGANSGGVTLK
;
A
#
# COMPACT_ATOMS: atom_id res chain seq x y z
N MET A 1 26.40 -4.11 15.08
CA MET A 1 25.59 -4.95 14.17
C MET A 1 24.35 -4.14 13.85
N SER A 2 24.04 -3.91 12.57
CA SER A 2 22.74 -3.31 12.23
C SER A 2 21.66 -4.32 12.56
N GLU A 3 20.63 -3.89 13.29
CA GLU A 3 19.47 -4.71 13.59
C GLU A 3 18.77 -5.09 12.27
N THR A 4 18.37 -6.36 12.13
CA THR A 4 17.59 -6.82 10.97
C THR A 4 16.22 -6.18 11.00
N VAL A 5 15.82 -5.52 9.91
CA VAL A 5 14.52 -4.87 9.78
C VAL A 5 13.58 -5.80 9.01
N TYR A 6 12.36 -5.97 9.50
CA TYR A 6 11.31 -6.76 8.85
C TYR A 6 10.16 -5.88 8.35
N VAL A 7 9.31 -6.42 7.48
CA VAL A 7 8.12 -5.73 6.98
C VAL A 7 7.22 -5.24 8.11
N LYS A 8 7.03 -6.03 9.18
CA LYS A 8 6.26 -5.60 10.36
C LYS A 8 6.80 -4.32 11.02
N ASP A 9 8.11 -4.11 11.00
CA ASP A 9 8.75 -2.92 11.58
C ASP A 9 8.48 -1.71 10.69
N VAL A 10 8.52 -1.88 9.36
CA VAL A 10 8.14 -0.87 8.38
C VAL A 10 6.66 -0.49 8.54
N VAL A 11 5.76 -1.47 8.61
CA VAL A 11 4.32 -1.25 8.81
C VAL A 11 4.05 -0.51 10.12
N LYS A 12 4.74 -0.88 11.20
CA LYS A 12 4.66 -0.17 12.49
C LYS A 12 5.15 1.28 12.38
N ALA A 13 6.25 1.52 11.69
CA ALA A 13 6.76 2.87 11.46
C ALA A 13 5.78 3.70 10.64
N LEU A 14 5.19 3.12 9.58
CA LEU A 14 4.13 3.76 8.78
C LEU A 14 2.90 4.10 9.64
N ASP A 15 2.46 3.21 10.52
CA ASP A 15 1.34 3.48 11.42
C ASP A 15 1.62 4.69 12.33
N VAL A 16 2.83 4.77 12.90
CA VAL A 16 3.26 5.88 13.76
C VAL A 16 3.29 7.20 12.98
N ILE A 17 3.95 7.25 11.82
CA ILE A 17 4.10 8.51 11.08
C ILE A 17 2.79 8.97 10.42
N THR A 18 1.85 8.06 10.16
CA THR A 18 0.54 8.38 9.58
C THR A 18 -0.52 8.70 10.64
N GLY A 19 -0.25 8.43 11.92
CA GLY A 19 -1.16 8.69 13.03
C GLY A 19 -2.25 7.62 13.19
N GLY A 20 -1.91 6.35 12.98
CA GLY A 20 -2.84 5.23 13.22
C GLY A 20 -3.65 4.80 11.99
N ARG A 21 -3.22 5.12 10.77
CA ARG A 21 -4.01 4.84 9.55
C ARG A 21 -3.91 3.40 9.07
N VAL A 22 -2.91 2.66 9.53
CA VAL A 22 -2.57 1.36 8.97
C VAL A 22 -3.47 0.26 9.56
N VAL A 23 -3.98 -0.60 8.69
CA VAL A 23 -4.72 -1.81 9.04
C VAL A 23 -3.77 -2.80 9.71
N LYS A 24 -4.14 -3.25 10.91
CA LYS A 24 -3.38 -4.19 11.75
C LYS A 24 -4.12 -5.51 11.95
N THR A 25 -5.45 -5.46 11.94
CA THR A 25 -6.32 -6.59 12.25
C THR A 25 -7.54 -6.62 11.33
N PHE A 26 -8.24 -7.75 11.29
CA PHE A 26 -9.51 -7.86 10.56
C PHE A 26 -10.58 -6.87 11.05
N ALA A 27 -10.57 -6.53 12.34
CA ALA A 27 -11.51 -5.57 12.91
C ALA A 27 -11.37 -4.16 12.29
N ASP A 28 -10.15 -3.79 11.90
CA ASP A 28 -9.88 -2.51 11.24
C ASP A 28 -10.59 -2.44 9.87
N ILE A 29 -10.63 -3.56 9.15
CA ILE A 29 -11.26 -3.68 7.82
C ILE A 29 -12.78 -3.59 7.93
N THR A 30 -13.37 -4.14 8.99
CA THR A 30 -14.83 -4.18 9.19
C THR A 30 -15.39 -2.91 9.85
N GLY A 31 -14.65 -1.79 9.83
CA GLY A 31 -15.10 -0.50 10.35
C GLY A 31 -14.34 0.02 11.57
N GLY A 32 -13.37 -0.72 12.10
CA GLY A 32 -12.51 -0.26 13.19
C GLY A 32 -11.52 0.84 12.79
N ASN A 33 -11.24 0.99 11.49
CA ASN A 33 -10.32 1.98 10.96
C ASN A 33 -11.03 2.90 9.95
N HIS A 34 -11.18 4.18 10.30
CA HIS A 34 -11.85 5.20 9.47
C HIS A 34 -11.14 5.49 8.13
N PHE A 35 -9.89 5.07 7.98
CA PHE A 35 -9.13 5.23 6.73
C PHE A 35 -9.35 4.09 5.75
N VAL A 36 -10.04 3.02 6.15
CA VAL A 36 -10.56 2.01 5.23
C VAL A 36 -11.81 2.58 4.56
N THR A 37 -11.69 2.93 3.27
CA THR A 37 -12.76 3.63 2.56
C THR A 37 -13.09 2.97 1.23
N MET A 38 -14.37 3.02 0.84
CA MET A 38 -14.80 2.62 -0.50
C MET A 38 -14.63 3.80 -1.45
N LYS A 39 -13.74 3.66 -2.43
CA LYS A 39 -13.58 4.57 -3.56
C LYS A 39 -14.40 4.07 -4.74
N THR A 40 -15.13 4.97 -5.39
CA THR A 40 -15.96 4.64 -6.56
C THR A 40 -15.94 5.76 -7.59
N SER A 41 -15.89 5.39 -8.86
CA SER A 41 -16.10 6.28 -10.01
C SER A 41 -17.52 6.19 -10.56
N ASN A 42 -18.41 5.43 -9.91
CA ASN A 42 -19.75 5.07 -10.37
C ASN A 42 -19.79 4.25 -11.67
N ILE A 43 -18.65 3.73 -12.12
CA ILE A 43 -18.59 2.73 -13.18
C ILE A 43 -18.84 1.34 -12.55
N PRO A 44 -19.81 0.56 -13.04
CA PRO A 44 -20.10 -0.77 -12.53
C PRO A 44 -18.84 -1.66 -12.48
N GLY A 45 -18.60 -2.29 -11.33
CA GLY A 45 -17.46 -3.20 -11.12
C GLY A 45 -16.11 -2.51 -10.87
N LYS A 46 -16.04 -1.18 -10.80
CA LYS A 46 -14.78 -0.44 -10.55
C LYS A 46 -14.63 0.11 -9.14
N SER A 47 -15.58 -0.11 -8.24
CA SER A 47 -15.42 0.30 -6.84
C SER A 47 -14.30 -0.51 -6.17
N VAL A 48 -13.44 0.17 -5.42
CA VAL A 48 -12.33 -0.45 -4.68
C VAL A 48 -12.41 -0.06 -3.22
N MET A 49 -12.14 -1.03 -2.33
CA MET A 49 -11.86 -0.75 -0.93
C MET A 49 -10.38 -0.41 -0.77
N GLU A 50 -10.08 0.77 -0.25
CA GLU A 50 -8.71 1.13 0.11
C GLU A 50 -8.36 0.54 1.48
N LEU A 51 -7.24 -0.18 1.55
CA LEU A 51 -6.72 -0.82 2.74
C LEU A 51 -5.30 -0.30 3.02
N PRO A 52 -5.14 0.78 3.80
CA PRO A 52 -3.82 1.31 4.13
C PRO A 52 -3.04 0.28 4.96
N GLY A 53 -1.81 -0.04 4.56
CA GLY A 53 -0.98 -1.03 5.23
C GLY A 53 -0.34 -2.01 4.27
N LEU A 54 -0.13 -3.25 4.72
CA LEU A 54 0.40 -4.32 3.87
C LEU A 54 -0.70 -4.84 2.95
N VAL A 55 -0.65 -4.46 1.67
CA VAL A 55 -1.59 -4.92 0.63
C VAL A 55 -1.25 -6.33 0.15
N TRP A 56 0.05 -6.63 -0.04
CA TRP A 56 0.55 -7.93 -0.47
C TRP A 56 1.97 -8.17 0.08
N GLY A 57 2.24 -9.39 0.55
CA GLY A 57 3.56 -9.79 1.04
C GLY A 57 3.52 -10.55 2.37
N CYS A 58 4.66 -10.61 3.06
CA CYS A 58 4.83 -11.32 4.33
C CYS A 58 5.40 -10.38 5.40
N MET A 59 4.78 -10.33 6.57
CA MET A 59 5.21 -9.49 7.71
C MET A 59 6.61 -9.84 8.25
N GLU A 60 7.03 -11.09 8.07
CA GLU A 60 8.32 -11.63 8.55
C GLU A 60 9.41 -11.60 7.46
N ALA A 61 9.15 -11.01 6.29
CA ALA A 61 10.18 -10.81 5.28
C ALA A 61 11.18 -9.74 5.73
N GLU A 62 12.48 -10.02 5.52
CA GLU A 62 13.56 -9.05 5.75
C GLU A 62 13.51 -7.93 4.71
N VAL A 63 13.78 -6.70 5.13
CA VAL A 63 13.84 -5.50 4.27
C VAL A 63 15.20 -4.84 4.41
N LYS A 64 15.99 -4.84 3.33
CA LYS A 64 17.30 -4.16 3.24
C LYS A 64 17.21 -2.89 2.41
N CYS A 65 16.40 -2.91 1.37
CA CYS A 65 16.11 -1.77 0.50
C CYS A 65 14.61 -1.62 0.28
N LEU A 66 14.13 -0.39 0.42
CA LEU A 66 12.73 -0.02 0.19
C LEU A 66 12.67 1.08 -0.88
N ALA A 67 11.67 1.03 -1.75
CA ALA A 67 11.38 2.12 -2.69
C ALA A 67 10.01 2.73 -2.40
N VAL A 68 9.92 4.04 -2.58
CA VAL A 68 8.69 4.81 -2.42
C VAL A 68 8.22 5.28 -3.79
N LEU A 69 6.95 5.07 -4.10
CA LEU A 69 6.36 5.44 -5.38
C LEU A 69 4.96 5.99 -5.22
N MET A 70 4.56 6.78 -6.22
CA MET A 70 3.22 7.35 -6.27
C MET A 70 2.21 6.32 -6.76
N THR A 71 2.42 5.74 -7.94
CA THR A 71 1.50 4.76 -8.54
C THR A 71 2.22 3.45 -8.83
N LEU A 72 1.65 2.34 -8.36
CA LEU A 72 2.19 1.01 -8.65
C LEU A 72 1.81 0.58 -10.07
N THR A 73 2.82 0.29 -10.88
CA THR A 73 2.68 -0.25 -12.24
C THR A 73 3.48 -1.55 -12.35
N GLU A 74 3.20 -2.36 -13.36
CA GLU A 74 3.97 -3.59 -13.62
C GLU A 74 5.46 -3.27 -13.83
N ASN A 75 5.76 -2.20 -14.58
CA ASN A 75 7.13 -1.73 -14.78
C ASN A 75 7.81 -1.33 -13.45
N ALA A 76 7.07 -0.79 -12.47
CA ALA A 76 7.64 -0.49 -11.15
C ALA A 76 8.00 -1.77 -10.39
N ILE A 77 7.20 -2.84 -10.54
CA ILE A 77 7.48 -4.15 -9.94
C ILE A 77 8.72 -4.78 -10.59
N GLU A 78 8.80 -4.75 -11.93
CA GLU A 78 9.94 -5.28 -12.68
C GLU A 78 11.23 -4.52 -12.36
N LEU A 79 11.17 -3.19 -12.28
CA LEU A 79 12.31 -2.37 -11.90
C LEU A 79 12.76 -2.66 -10.46
N ALA A 80 11.82 -2.78 -9.51
CA ALA A 80 12.12 -3.13 -8.13
C ALA A 80 12.87 -4.47 -8.05
N ALA A 81 12.40 -5.48 -8.79
CA ALA A 81 13.06 -6.79 -8.88
C ALA A 81 14.46 -6.68 -9.52
N ALA A 82 14.61 -5.93 -10.60
CA ALA A 82 15.88 -5.74 -11.30
C ALA A 82 16.93 -4.97 -10.48
N THR A 83 16.48 -4.11 -9.56
CA THR A 83 17.34 -3.24 -8.73
C THR A 83 17.59 -3.79 -7.32
N GLY A 84 16.97 -4.92 -6.95
CA GLY A 84 17.14 -5.52 -5.63
C GLY A 84 16.42 -4.76 -4.51
N VAL A 85 15.27 -4.15 -4.81
CA VAL A 85 14.37 -3.58 -3.81
C VAL A 85 13.51 -4.69 -3.19
N ASP A 86 13.50 -4.78 -1.87
CA ASP A 86 12.77 -5.82 -1.12
C ASP A 86 11.30 -5.44 -0.86
N ALA A 87 10.99 -4.15 -0.78
CA ALA A 87 9.65 -3.65 -0.47
C ALA A 87 9.29 -2.35 -1.20
N LEU A 88 8.01 -2.23 -1.58
CA LEU A 88 7.42 -1.07 -2.24
C LEU A 88 6.40 -0.39 -1.32
N VAL A 89 6.63 0.89 -1.00
CA VAL A 89 5.66 1.74 -0.31
C VAL A 89 5.00 2.65 -1.35
N VAL A 90 3.69 2.47 -1.52
CA VAL A 90 2.94 3.05 -2.63
C VAL A 90 1.80 3.91 -2.12
N HIS A 91 1.62 5.11 -2.69
CA HIS A 91 0.45 5.92 -2.43
C HIS A 91 -0.82 5.38 -3.12
N HIS A 92 -0.73 4.98 -4.39
CA HIS A 92 -1.80 4.38 -5.18
C HIS A 92 -1.45 2.92 -5.55
N PRO A 93 -1.81 1.95 -4.69
CA PRO A 93 -1.61 0.53 -5.00
C PRO A 93 -2.67 0.02 -5.99
N ILE A 94 -2.25 -0.75 -7.01
CA ILE A 94 -2.95 -1.59 -8.03
C ILE A 94 -4.38 -1.22 -8.53
N ALA A 95 -5.29 -0.70 -7.71
CA ALA A 95 -6.68 -0.43 -8.04
C ALA A 95 -6.99 1.09 -8.12
N GLU A 96 -6.10 1.85 -8.78
CA GLU A 96 -6.27 3.29 -9.08
C GLU A 96 -7.10 3.54 -10.35
N GLY A 97 -7.94 2.59 -10.78
CA GLY A 97 -8.86 2.78 -11.91
C GLY A 97 -10.09 3.64 -11.57
N ALA A 98 -10.36 3.85 -10.28
CA ALA A 98 -11.53 4.59 -9.77
C ALA A 98 -11.20 6.01 -9.29
N ASN A 99 -9.93 6.30 -9.03
CA ASN A 99 -9.45 7.61 -8.63
C ASN A 99 -8.61 8.15 -9.79
N SER A 100 -9.24 8.76 -10.78
CA SER A 100 -8.49 9.35 -11.89
C SER A 100 -7.81 10.68 -11.49
N GLY A 101 -7.69 11.01 -10.20
CA GLY A 101 -7.04 12.23 -9.74
C GLY A 101 -7.62 13.53 -10.34
N GLY A 102 -8.88 13.51 -10.77
CA GLY A 102 -9.49 14.63 -11.51
C GLY A 102 -9.08 14.75 -12.98
N VAL A 103 -8.28 13.81 -13.51
CA VAL A 103 -8.00 13.68 -14.94
C VAL A 103 -9.13 12.88 -15.56
N THR A 104 -9.85 13.49 -16.51
CA THR A 104 -10.90 12.81 -17.26
C THR A 104 -10.27 11.73 -18.14
N LEU A 105 -10.73 10.48 -17.98
CA LEU A 105 -10.56 9.46 -19.01
C LEU A 105 -11.29 9.96 -20.25
N LYS A 106 -10.54 10.24 -21.33
CA LYS A 106 -11.12 10.47 -22.65
C LYS A 106 -11.56 9.15 -23.28
#